data_AF-A0A9N8DQC3-F1
#
_entry.id   AF-A0A9N8DQC3-F1
#
_cell.length_a   1.000
_cell.length_b   1.000
_cell.length_c   1.000
_cell.angle_alpha   90.00
_cell.angle_beta   90.00
_cell.angle_gamma   90.00
#
_symmetry.space_group_name_H-M   'P 1'
#
loop_
_entity.id
_entity.type
_entity.pdbx_description
1 polymer ?
#
loop_
_entity_poly.entity_id
_entity_poly.type
_entity_poly.pdbx_seq_one_letter_code
_entity_poly.pdbx_strand_id
1 'polypeptide(L)'
;MTSLEETNEAPAAEATSASSHQDDGASSSHDSELQSKKGSENTGSAKEVNPLTDFVTTSYVIDSINSTLNELMQQEEAGSTTTTTTEKKQFFELQKRMPDGSARKATDEEMSSQDMKNKLEQAAQLTSKMSLEQKIEWAQKQRQQGNQLYQEGKYKQAIDIYLTCLVVRDTTQQQQKVVDDLQVFILPVMNNLAQSALQLGWYHKAEVFCTLGMESLEEGTKGQGVAKLYFKRGKARRLRGCYDTAKGDLEKAMEKLGGDIENDDDDEKSPEQKSIEKEFQLLARAVAEGKKNKKRTQRAMQKVLGSQSSQDGNNMNPSKEESLKETNSTPPSTPKTTISSPSSLPKSNDIPTPSDDDINTPLYHEKPSRTHSTIRKRPEGPPPYEKLELDVDLSYWQMYRLVIARVAQRLLDIIGEEEGTGFGGVPTTVSTDDADGATTNRQKQD
;
A
#
# COMPACT_ATOMS: atom_id res chain seq x y z
N MET A 1 -68.39 39.45 -14.89
CA MET A 1 -67.56 39.47 -13.68
C MET A 1 -66.23 38.84 -14.03
N THR A 2 -65.19 39.69 -14.03
CA THR A 2 -63.74 39.41 -13.89
C THR A 2 -63.09 38.39 -14.86
N SER A 3 -62.25 38.80 -15.84
CA SER A 3 -60.87 39.38 -15.73
C SER A 3 -59.84 38.27 -15.41
N LEU A 4 -58.69 38.04 -16.07
CA LEU A 4 -57.72 38.82 -16.87
C LEU A 4 -56.87 37.81 -17.72
N GLU A 5 -56.65 38.04 -19.02
CA GLU A 5 -55.55 38.79 -19.68
C GLU A 5 -54.18 38.07 -19.73
N GLU A 6 -53.92 37.44 -20.88
CA GLU A 6 -52.60 37.17 -21.46
C GLU A 6 -51.94 38.47 -21.93
N THR A 7 -50.64 38.66 -21.67
CA THR A 7 -49.84 39.70 -22.32
C THR A 7 -48.46 39.21 -22.77
N ASN A 8 -48.25 39.34 -24.08
CA ASN A 8 -47.11 39.91 -24.81
C ASN A 8 -45.69 39.33 -24.67
N GLU A 9 -45.28 38.66 -25.74
CA GLU A 9 -43.93 38.63 -26.30
C GLU A 9 -43.47 40.00 -26.81
N ALA A 10 -42.20 40.33 -26.60
CA ALA A 10 -41.40 41.18 -27.50
C ALA A 10 -39.89 40.85 -27.35
N PRO A 11 -39.10 40.94 -28.45
CA PRO A 11 -37.69 40.52 -28.49
C PRO A 11 -36.72 41.69 -28.23
N ALA A 12 -35.57 41.39 -27.60
CA ALA A 12 -34.47 42.34 -27.43
C ALA A 12 -33.37 42.10 -28.47
N ALA A 13 -32.99 43.19 -29.13
CA ALA A 13 -32.12 43.28 -30.28
C ALA A 13 -30.62 43.27 -29.95
N GLU A 14 -29.86 42.80 -30.93
CA GLU A 14 -28.41 42.96 -31.08
C GLU A 14 -28.01 44.44 -31.18
N ALA A 15 -26.90 44.80 -30.54
CA ALA A 15 -26.15 46.02 -30.83
C ALA A 15 -24.64 45.75 -30.72
N THR A 16 -24.00 45.57 -31.87
CA THR A 16 -22.55 45.59 -32.07
C THR A 16 -22.09 46.96 -32.55
N SER A 17 -21.14 47.57 -31.85
CA SER A 17 -20.22 48.66 -32.27
C SER A 17 -19.55 49.20 -30.99
N ALA A 18 -18.29 49.65 -30.90
CA ALA A 18 -17.16 49.78 -31.80
C ALA A 18 -15.92 50.08 -30.94
N SER A 19 -14.76 50.12 -31.60
CA SER A 19 -13.68 51.10 -31.36
C SER A 19 -12.32 50.57 -30.91
N SER A 20 -11.39 50.80 -31.83
CA SER A 20 -9.93 50.86 -31.74
C SER A 20 -9.38 51.83 -30.69
N HIS A 21 -8.27 51.47 -30.06
CA HIS A 21 -7.20 52.40 -29.68
C HIS A 21 -5.84 51.70 -29.68
N GLN A 22 -4.93 52.22 -30.50
CA GLN A 22 -3.48 52.10 -30.36
C GLN A 22 -3.04 53.08 -29.27
N ASP A 23 -2.06 52.73 -28.43
CA ASP A 23 -1.00 53.68 -28.09
C ASP A 23 0.21 53.00 -27.45
N ASP A 24 1.35 53.66 -27.69
CA ASP A 24 2.73 53.30 -27.41
C ASP A 24 3.10 53.28 -25.91
N GLY A 25 4.23 52.63 -25.57
CA GLY A 25 4.79 52.78 -24.22
C GLY A 25 6.05 51.95 -23.93
N ALA A 26 7.20 52.43 -24.41
CA ALA A 26 8.53 51.98 -24.01
C ALA A 26 8.92 52.49 -22.60
N SER A 27 9.58 51.66 -21.78
CA SER A 27 10.53 52.04 -20.71
C SER A 27 11.10 50.76 -20.07
N SER A 28 12.36 50.36 -20.26
CA SER A 28 13.61 50.91 -19.69
C SER A 28 13.70 50.84 -18.16
N SER A 29 14.49 49.89 -17.64
CA SER A 29 15.29 49.94 -16.39
C SER A 29 15.57 48.50 -15.92
N HIS A 30 16.69 48.12 -15.30
CA HIS A 30 17.98 48.75 -15.07
C HIS A 30 18.96 47.59 -14.84
N ASP A 31 20.05 47.60 -15.59
CA ASP A 31 21.24 46.79 -15.38
C ASP A 31 21.98 47.28 -14.12
N SER A 32 22.25 46.41 -13.15
CA SER A 32 23.07 46.67 -11.95
C SER A 32 23.37 45.38 -11.17
N GLU A 33 24.23 44.49 -11.69
CA GLU A 33 24.83 43.43 -10.85
C GLU A 33 26.29 43.77 -10.54
N LEU A 34 26.47 44.32 -9.34
CA LEU A 34 27.74 44.71 -8.76
C LEU A 34 28.43 43.49 -8.14
N GLN A 35 29.64 43.21 -8.61
CA GLN A 35 30.59 42.33 -7.94
C GLN A 35 30.93 42.86 -6.54
N SER A 36 30.79 42.02 -5.51
CA SER A 36 31.53 42.20 -4.25
C SER A 36 31.96 40.85 -3.67
N LYS A 37 33.26 40.59 -3.83
CA LYS A 37 34.05 39.68 -3.00
C LYS A 37 34.24 40.32 -1.63
N LYS A 38 33.89 39.61 -0.55
CA LYS A 38 34.71 39.45 0.68
C LYS A 38 33.93 38.70 1.77
N GLY A 39 34.65 37.88 2.54
CA GLY A 39 34.28 37.57 3.92
C GLY A 39 33.96 36.11 4.20
N SER A 40 34.99 35.27 4.22
CA SER A 40 34.95 33.97 4.90
C SER A 40 34.92 34.21 6.40
N GLU A 41 33.73 34.17 7.01
CA GLU A 41 33.57 34.02 8.46
C GLU A 41 32.81 32.73 8.73
N ASN A 42 33.55 31.77 9.28
CA ASN A 42 33.08 30.47 9.75
C ASN A 42 32.32 30.69 11.07
N THR A 43 31.11 31.21 10.99
CA THR A 43 30.15 31.17 12.10
C THR A 43 29.38 29.88 11.99
N GLY A 44 29.38 29.08 13.05
CA GLY A 44 28.64 27.82 13.11
C GLY A 44 27.17 28.08 12.78
N SER A 45 26.79 27.73 11.55
CA SER A 45 25.42 27.74 11.09
C SER A 45 24.64 26.78 11.99
N ALA A 46 23.98 27.34 13.00
CA ALA A 46 22.81 26.72 13.57
C ALA A 46 21.86 26.54 12.38
N LYS A 47 21.83 25.34 11.81
CA LYS A 47 20.86 24.97 10.78
C LYS A 47 19.52 25.40 11.33
N GLU A 48 18.90 26.36 10.66
CA GLU A 48 17.52 26.75 10.91
C GLU A 48 16.71 25.47 10.73
N VAL A 49 16.38 24.83 11.86
CA VAL A 49 15.68 23.55 11.91
C VAL A 49 14.32 23.83 11.32
N ASN A 50 14.11 23.40 10.09
CA ASN A 50 12.85 23.61 9.41
C ASN A 50 11.82 22.77 10.20
N PRO A 51 10.87 23.39 10.95
CA PRO A 51 10.02 22.65 11.88
C PRO A 51 9.04 21.70 11.16
N LEU A 52 9.02 21.73 9.83
CA LEU A 52 8.28 20.81 8.98
C LEU A 52 9.05 19.55 8.57
N THR A 53 10.39 19.55 8.62
CA THR A 53 11.20 18.43 8.08
C THR A 53 11.84 17.56 9.15
N ASP A 54 12.04 18.08 10.37
CA ASP A 54 12.94 17.46 11.33
C ASP A 54 12.19 16.86 12.53
N PHE A 55 11.35 15.86 12.25
CA PHE A 55 10.90 14.98 13.31
C PHE A 55 12.11 14.26 13.92
N VAL A 56 12.23 14.28 15.24
CA VAL A 56 13.31 13.57 15.94
C VAL A 56 12.94 12.09 15.97
N THR A 57 13.51 11.30 15.06
CA THR A 57 13.28 9.85 14.98
C THR A 57 14.23 9.07 15.88
N THR A 58 13.88 7.82 16.19
CA THR A 58 14.75 6.94 17.00
C THR A 58 16.04 6.66 16.23
N SER A 59 15.93 6.39 14.93
CA SER A 59 17.09 6.28 14.03
C SER A 59 17.97 7.52 14.06
N TYR A 60 17.40 8.72 13.93
CA TYR A 60 18.17 9.96 13.96
C TYR A 60 18.93 10.16 15.27
N VAL A 61 18.29 9.90 16.41
CA VAL A 61 18.95 10.01 17.73
C VAL A 61 20.10 9.00 17.84
N ILE A 62 19.86 7.74 17.45
CA ILE A 62 20.88 6.70 17.48
C ILE A 62 22.05 7.05 16.56
N ASP A 63 21.77 7.45 15.33
CA ASP A 63 22.78 7.81 14.33
C ASP A 63 23.57 9.05 14.77
N SER A 64 22.91 10.04 15.37
CA SER A 64 23.55 11.23 15.94
C SER A 64 24.51 10.87 17.07
N ILE A 65 24.06 10.08 18.06
CA ILE A 65 24.91 9.63 19.17
C ILE A 65 26.10 8.82 18.65
N ASN A 66 25.85 7.89 17.72
CA ASN A 66 26.90 7.07 17.13
C ASN A 66 27.89 7.91 16.31
N SER A 67 27.43 8.93 15.59
CA SER A 67 28.29 9.87 14.87
C SER A 67 29.18 10.65 15.83
N THR A 68 28.61 11.22 16.89
CA THR A 68 29.36 11.99 17.90
C THR A 68 30.38 11.11 18.63
N LEU A 69 30.02 9.88 19.00
CA LEU A 69 30.97 8.94 19.60
C LEU A 69 32.12 8.59 18.67
N ASN A 70 31.83 8.33 17.39
CA ASN A 70 32.88 8.05 16.40
C ASN A 70 33.82 9.26 16.22
N GLU A 71 33.30 10.49 16.29
CA GLU A 71 34.11 11.70 16.20
C GLU A 71 35.02 11.87 17.42
N LEU A 72 34.50 11.63 18.64
CA LEU A 72 35.28 11.69 19.87
C LEU A 72 36.39 10.62 19.89
N MET A 73 36.09 9.39 19.45
CA MET A 73 37.09 8.33 19.36
C MET A 73 38.21 8.67 18.36
N GLN A 74 37.88 9.27 17.21
CA GLN A 74 38.88 9.71 16.23
C GLN A 74 39.79 10.83 16.77
N GLN A 75 39.25 11.71 17.62
CA GLN A 75 40.05 12.76 18.26
C GLN A 75 41.07 12.18 19.26
N GLU A 76 40.72 11.11 19.98
CA GLU A 76 41.63 10.43 20.91
C GLU A 76 42.73 9.65 20.17
N GLU A 77 42.41 9.00 19.05
CA GLU A 77 43.39 8.24 18.25
C GLU A 77 44.42 9.12 17.54
N ALA A 78 44.05 10.36 17.16
CA ALA A 78 44.98 11.33 16.58
C ALA A 78 46.12 11.75 17.55
N GLY A 79 45.98 11.46 18.85
CA GLY A 79 46.99 11.73 19.88
C GLY A 79 47.79 10.52 20.37
N SER A 80 47.43 9.28 20.01
CA SER A 80 47.98 8.06 20.61
C SER A 80 48.52 7.09 19.55
N THR A 81 49.84 7.07 19.38
CA THR A 81 50.54 6.41 18.25
C THR A 81 50.75 4.90 18.39
N THR A 82 50.05 4.20 19.29
CA THR A 82 50.38 2.80 19.61
C THR A 82 49.19 1.84 19.61
N THR A 83 49.22 0.97 18.60
CA THR A 83 48.89 -0.47 18.59
C THR A 83 47.44 -0.93 18.62
N THR A 84 46.94 -1.20 17.40
CA THR A 84 46.39 -2.50 16.94
C THR A 84 45.77 -3.42 17.99
N THR A 85 44.48 -3.22 18.30
CA THR A 85 43.65 -4.33 18.80
C THR A 85 42.18 -4.12 18.45
N THR A 86 41.75 -4.76 17.36
CA THR A 86 40.35 -5.15 17.04
C THR A 86 39.26 -4.27 17.68
N GLU A 87 39.06 -3.09 17.08
CA GLU A 87 38.04 -2.11 17.44
C GLU A 87 36.63 -2.72 17.45
N LYS A 88 36.12 -3.02 18.64
CA LYS A 88 34.68 -3.04 18.86
C LYS A 88 34.21 -1.59 18.83
N LYS A 89 33.83 -1.09 17.65
CA LYS A 89 33.08 0.17 17.53
C LYS A 89 31.88 0.09 18.46
N GLN A 90 31.87 0.91 19.51
CA GLN A 90 30.73 1.02 20.40
C GLN A 90 29.60 1.67 19.59
N PHE A 91 28.56 0.90 19.30
CA PHE A 91 27.40 1.35 18.54
C PHE A 91 26.18 1.18 19.43
N PHE A 92 25.50 2.29 19.72
CA PHE A 92 24.16 2.23 20.27
C PHE A 92 23.24 1.62 19.21
N GLU A 93 22.50 0.59 19.58
CA GLU A 93 21.48 -0.01 18.73
C GLU A 93 20.17 -0.15 19.49
N LEU A 94 19.06 0.02 18.76
CA LEU A 94 17.74 -0.24 19.33
C LEU A 94 17.60 -1.75 19.58
N GLN A 95 17.23 -2.11 20.81
CA GLN A 95 16.97 -3.49 21.21
C GLN A 95 15.49 -3.70 21.51
N LYS A 96 14.94 -4.81 21.01
CA LYS A 96 13.60 -5.29 21.33
C LYS A 96 13.68 -6.31 22.45
N ARG A 97 12.93 -6.05 23.53
CA ARG A 97 12.70 -7.02 24.61
C ARG A 97 11.68 -8.06 24.16
N MET A 98 12.02 -9.32 24.35
CA MET A 98 11.17 -10.47 24.08
C MET A 98 10.39 -10.84 25.36
N PRO A 99 9.29 -11.62 25.27
CA PRO A 99 8.48 -11.99 26.43
C PRO A 99 9.23 -12.82 27.50
N ASP A 100 10.29 -13.51 27.10
CA ASP A 100 11.20 -14.26 27.98
C ASP A 100 12.20 -13.36 28.75
N GLY A 101 12.12 -12.04 28.55
CA GLY A 101 13.03 -11.05 29.15
C GLY A 101 14.35 -10.88 28.40
N SER A 102 14.64 -11.71 27.39
CA SER A 102 15.81 -11.55 26.54
C SER A 102 15.70 -10.29 25.68
N ALA A 103 16.85 -9.78 25.23
CA ALA A 103 16.91 -8.66 24.31
C ALA A 103 17.56 -9.10 23.01
N ARG A 104 16.97 -8.69 21.88
CA ARG A 104 17.59 -8.83 20.55
C ARG A 104 17.66 -7.48 19.87
N LYS A 105 18.57 -7.36 18.90
CA LYS A 105 18.60 -6.20 18.00
C LYS A 105 17.24 -6.02 17.32
N ALA A 106 16.76 -4.79 17.26
CA ALA A 106 15.57 -4.42 16.50
C ALA A 106 15.84 -4.61 15.00
N THR A 107 14.87 -5.17 14.28
CA THR A 107 14.96 -5.24 12.81
C THR A 107 14.76 -3.85 12.20
N ASP A 108 15.19 -3.65 10.95
CA ASP A 108 14.99 -2.37 10.23
C ASP A 108 13.50 -1.99 10.15
N GLU A 109 12.61 -2.98 10.06
CA GLU A 109 11.16 -2.77 10.08
C GLU A 109 10.66 -2.29 11.44
N GLU A 110 11.22 -2.83 12.53
CA GLU A 110 10.89 -2.41 13.90
C GLU A 110 11.40 -0.99 14.18
N MET A 111 12.62 -0.67 13.74
CA MET A 111 13.17 0.68 13.79
C MET A 111 12.30 1.67 13.01
N SER A 112 11.97 1.35 11.75
CA SER A 112 11.11 2.19 10.91
C SER A 112 9.70 2.38 11.49
N SER A 113 9.14 1.34 12.13
CA SER A 113 7.85 1.44 12.82
C SER A 113 7.91 2.36 14.03
N GLN A 114 8.99 2.29 14.81
CA GLN A 114 9.22 3.17 15.96
C GLN A 114 9.44 4.62 15.53
N ASP A 115 10.19 4.85 14.44
CA ASP A 115 10.36 6.17 13.85
C ASP A 115 9.03 6.76 13.41
N MET A 116 8.20 5.98 12.73
CA MET A 116 6.87 6.41 12.30
C MET A 116 6.00 6.76 13.51
N LYS A 117 6.03 5.95 14.57
CA LYS A 117 5.32 6.23 15.82
C LYS A 117 5.76 7.57 16.42
N ASN A 118 7.07 7.81 16.52
CA ASN A 118 7.61 9.07 17.05
C ASN A 118 7.21 10.28 16.18
N LYS A 119 7.20 10.12 14.85
CA LYS A 119 6.73 11.17 13.91
C LYS A 119 5.26 11.52 14.17
N LEU A 120 4.40 10.52 14.30
CA LEU A 120 2.97 10.74 14.56
C LEU A 120 2.74 11.41 15.92
N GLU A 121 3.46 10.98 16.96
CA GLU A 121 3.33 11.56 18.29
C GLU A 121 3.79 13.03 18.31
N GLN A 122 4.93 13.34 17.69
CA GLN A 122 5.42 14.71 17.54
C GLN A 122 4.46 15.57 16.70
N ALA A 123 3.93 15.03 15.59
CA ALA A 123 2.93 15.73 14.78
C ALA A 123 1.66 16.02 15.59
N ALA A 124 1.23 15.10 16.47
CA ALA A 124 0.05 15.30 17.31
C ALA A 124 0.28 16.39 18.35
N GLN A 125 1.44 16.39 19.00
CA GLN A 125 1.82 17.43 19.97
C GLN A 125 2.01 18.81 19.32
N LEU A 126 2.50 18.84 18.07
CA LEU A 126 2.66 20.07 17.32
C LEU A 126 1.30 20.65 16.91
N THR A 127 0.46 19.81 16.29
CA THR A 127 -0.87 20.22 15.81
C THR A 127 -1.81 20.56 16.97
N SER A 128 -1.70 19.94 18.15
CA SER A 128 -2.54 20.27 19.31
C SER A 128 -2.42 21.72 19.79
N LYS A 129 -1.34 22.43 19.42
CA LYS A 129 -1.08 23.83 19.79
C LYS A 129 -1.49 24.82 18.70
N MET A 130 -1.92 24.35 17.54
CA MET A 130 -2.24 25.15 16.35
C MET A 130 -3.75 25.44 16.25
N SER A 131 -4.11 26.59 15.66
CA SER A 131 -5.49 26.84 15.23
C SER A 131 -5.92 25.90 14.11
N LEU A 132 -7.21 25.84 13.80
CA LEU A 132 -7.71 24.99 12.72
C LEU A 132 -7.10 25.38 11.36
N GLU A 133 -7.05 26.68 11.07
CA GLU A 133 -6.48 27.22 9.83
C GLU A 133 -5.00 26.85 9.71
N GLN A 134 -4.25 26.98 10.80
CA GLN A 134 -2.84 26.60 10.88
C GLN A 134 -2.64 25.09 10.67
N LYS A 135 -3.53 24.25 11.21
CA LYS A 135 -3.47 22.79 11.00
C LYS A 135 -3.70 22.44 9.53
N ILE A 136 -4.67 23.08 8.88
CA ILE A 136 -4.96 22.88 7.46
C ILE A 136 -3.74 23.29 6.61
N GLU A 137 -3.18 24.47 6.85
CA GLU A 137 -1.99 24.96 6.15
C GLU A 137 -0.79 24.02 6.37
N TRP A 138 -0.55 23.59 7.62
CA TRP A 138 0.50 22.64 7.95
C TRP A 138 0.31 21.32 7.20
N ALA A 139 -0.90 20.77 7.19
CA ALA A 139 -1.19 19.50 6.53
C ALA A 139 -1.07 19.61 5.00
N GLN A 140 -1.41 20.76 4.42
CA GLN A 140 -1.17 21.06 3.01
C GLN A 140 0.32 21.08 2.67
N LYS A 141 1.16 21.75 3.50
CA LYS A 141 2.61 21.75 3.32
C LYS A 141 3.21 20.35 3.43
N GLN A 142 2.77 19.55 4.41
CA GLN A 142 3.17 18.14 4.53
C GLN A 142 2.75 17.34 3.28
N ARG A 143 1.52 17.52 2.78
CA ARG A 143 1.07 16.86 1.54
C ARG A 143 1.96 17.23 0.35
N GLN A 144 2.32 18.51 0.19
CA GLN A 144 3.22 18.96 -0.88
C GLN A 144 4.62 18.33 -0.78
N GLN A 145 5.17 18.25 0.43
CA GLN A 145 6.44 17.55 0.68
C GLN A 145 6.33 16.05 0.34
N GLY A 146 5.22 15.40 0.70
CA GLY A 146 4.93 14.03 0.30
C GLY A 146 4.84 13.87 -1.22
N ASN A 147 4.25 14.83 -1.92
CA ASN A 147 4.16 14.84 -3.38
C ASN A 147 5.56 14.91 -4.02
N GLN A 148 6.45 15.76 -3.48
CA GLN A 148 7.84 15.84 -3.93
C GLN A 148 8.56 14.49 -3.78
N LEU A 149 8.48 13.87 -2.59
CA LEU A 149 9.06 12.54 -2.35
C LEU A 149 8.47 11.46 -3.27
N TYR A 150 7.18 11.56 -3.58
CA TYR A 150 6.51 10.67 -4.52
C TYR A 150 7.06 10.83 -5.94
N GLN A 151 7.25 12.06 -6.42
CA GLN A 151 7.84 12.34 -7.74
C GLN A 151 9.29 11.84 -7.83
N GLU A 152 10.05 11.90 -6.73
CA GLU A 152 11.40 11.31 -6.62
C GLU A 152 11.41 9.77 -6.57
N GLY A 153 10.25 9.11 -6.52
CA GLY A 153 10.13 7.66 -6.41
C GLY A 153 10.37 7.11 -4.99
N LYS A 154 10.49 7.98 -3.98
CA LYS A 154 10.69 7.61 -2.57
C LYS A 154 9.36 7.32 -1.88
N TYR A 155 8.61 6.34 -2.40
CA TYR A 155 7.23 6.08 -1.99
C TYR A 155 7.04 5.75 -0.49
N LYS A 156 8.00 5.05 0.14
CA LYS A 156 7.93 4.75 1.58
C LYS A 156 7.98 6.03 2.42
N GLN A 157 8.91 6.93 2.10
CA GLN A 157 9.04 8.20 2.81
C GLN A 157 7.84 9.11 2.53
N ALA A 158 7.32 9.10 1.29
CA ALA A 158 6.08 9.81 0.97
C ALA A 158 4.90 9.32 1.81
N ILE A 159 4.74 8.01 2.00
CA ILE A 159 3.71 7.44 2.88
C ILE A 159 3.86 7.95 4.31
N ASP A 160 5.07 7.94 4.87
CA ASP A 160 5.30 8.46 6.23
C ASP A 160 4.81 9.91 6.35
N ILE A 161 5.14 10.76 5.39
CA ILE A 161 4.72 12.17 5.37
C ILE A 161 3.20 12.31 5.19
N TYR A 162 2.58 11.54 4.29
CA TYR A 162 1.13 11.59 4.13
C TYR A 162 0.37 11.09 5.37
N LEU A 163 0.93 10.17 6.14
CA LEU A 163 0.32 9.69 7.38
C LEU A 163 0.34 10.78 8.47
N THR A 164 1.36 11.65 8.52
CA THR A 164 1.37 12.77 9.49
C THR A 164 0.26 13.78 9.20
N CYS A 165 -0.14 13.95 7.94
CA CYS A 165 -1.30 14.77 7.57
C CYS A 165 -2.61 14.33 8.26
N LEU A 166 -2.76 13.04 8.56
CA LEU A 166 -4.00 12.49 9.13
C LEU A 166 -4.19 12.84 10.61
N VAL A 167 -3.13 13.26 11.30
CA VAL A 167 -3.17 13.64 12.73
C VAL A 167 -4.09 14.84 12.98
N VAL A 168 -4.29 15.69 11.97
CA VAL A 168 -5.21 16.84 12.07
C VAL A 168 -6.65 16.39 12.36
N ARG A 169 -7.06 15.20 11.89
CA ARG A 169 -8.41 14.68 12.01
C ARG A 169 -8.85 14.41 13.46
N ASP A 170 -7.95 13.95 14.32
CA ASP A 170 -8.33 13.56 15.68
C ASP A 170 -8.66 14.76 16.58
N THR A 171 -8.27 15.98 16.20
CA THR A 171 -8.47 17.17 17.03
C THR A 171 -9.77 17.93 16.78
N THR A 172 -10.58 17.55 15.78
CA THR A 172 -11.71 18.36 15.31
C THR A 172 -13.10 17.76 15.57
N GLN A 173 -13.20 16.63 16.31
CA GLN A 173 -14.48 15.97 16.61
C GLN A 173 -15.52 16.86 17.33
N GLN A 174 -15.18 18.09 17.72
CA GLN A 174 -16.07 18.99 18.45
C GLN A 174 -16.89 19.97 17.57
N GLN A 175 -16.69 20.05 16.25
CA GLN A 175 -17.42 21.02 15.40
C GLN A 175 -17.85 20.45 14.03
N GLN A 176 -19.16 20.29 13.82
CA GLN A 176 -19.76 19.72 12.60
C GLN A 176 -19.41 20.49 11.31
N LYS A 177 -19.33 21.83 11.36
CA LYS A 177 -19.05 22.67 10.18
C LYS A 177 -17.59 22.59 9.70
N VAL A 178 -16.69 22.11 10.55
CA VAL A 178 -15.26 21.91 10.25
C VAL A 178 -15.03 20.58 9.52
N VAL A 179 -16.00 19.67 9.56
CA VAL A 179 -15.91 18.33 8.97
C VAL A 179 -15.83 18.40 7.45
N ASP A 180 -16.55 19.33 6.82
CA ASP A 180 -16.61 19.47 5.35
C ASP A 180 -15.25 19.91 4.78
N ASP A 181 -14.63 20.94 5.38
CA ASP A 181 -13.31 21.43 4.96
C ASP A 181 -12.21 20.38 5.17
N LEU A 182 -12.33 19.59 6.23
CA LEU A 182 -11.39 18.50 6.49
C LEU A 182 -11.56 17.33 5.52
N GLN A 183 -12.80 17.07 5.08
CA GLN A 183 -13.12 16.04 4.11
C GLN A 183 -12.52 16.37 2.74
N VAL A 184 -12.58 17.64 2.35
CA VAL A 184 -11.90 18.17 1.13
C VAL A 184 -10.39 17.92 1.18
N PHE A 185 -9.78 17.94 2.37
CA PHE A 185 -8.35 17.69 2.55
C PHE A 185 -8.00 16.18 2.64
N ILE A 186 -8.77 15.39 3.38
CA ILE A 186 -8.49 13.96 3.62
C ILE A 186 -8.54 13.17 2.31
N LEU A 187 -9.47 13.50 1.41
CA LEU A 187 -9.67 12.76 0.17
C LEU A 187 -8.42 12.75 -0.75
N PRO A 188 -7.76 13.89 -1.03
CA PRO A 188 -6.46 13.92 -1.70
C PRO A 188 -5.37 13.11 -0.98
N VAL A 189 -5.26 13.22 0.35
CA VAL A 189 -4.22 12.50 1.13
C VAL A 189 -4.41 10.99 1.04
N MET A 190 -5.64 10.50 1.23
CA MET A 190 -5.98 9.08 1.09
C MET A 190 -5.73 8.57 -0.33
N ASN A 191 -6.01 9.39 -1.33
CA ASN A 191 -5.67 9.10 -2.72
C ASN A 191 -4.16 8.92 -2.93
N ASN A 192 -3.33 9.78 -2.34
CA ASN A 192 -1.88 9.73 -2.46
C ASN A 192 -1.27 8.57 -1.67
N LEU A 193 -1.80 8.27 -0.49
CA LEU A 193 -1.44 7.08 0.30
C LEU A 193 -1.72 5.79 -0.48
N ALA A 194 -2.95 5.64 -1.01
CA ALA A 194 -3.33 4.48 -1.80
C ALA A 194 -2.43 4.33 -3.04
N GLN A 195 -2.15 5.43 -3.74
CA GLN A 195 -1.29 5.42 -4.91
C GLN A 195 0.15 5.01 -4.57
N SER A 196 0.72 5.57 -3.51
CA SER A 196 2.08 5.23 -3.05
C SER A 196 2.18 3.76 -2.62
N ALA A 197 1.15 3.24 -1.95
CA ALA A 197 1.06 1.84 -1.58
C ALA A 197 0.97 0.90 -2.81
N LEU A 198 0.24 1.31 -3.86
CA LEU A 198 0.20 0.57 -5.13
C LEU A 198 1.58 0.49 -5.79
N GLN A 199 2.36 1.56 -5.79
CA GLN A 199 3.72 1.59 -6.35
C GLN A 199 4.68 0.64 -5.61
N LEU A 200 4.47 0.43 -4.31
CA LEU A 200 5.26 -0.50 -3.49
C LEU A 200 4.77 -1.96 -3.55
N GLY A 201 3.71 -2.26 -4.29
CA GLY A 201 3.08 -3.58 -4.29
C GLY A 201 2.33 -3.92 -3.00
N TRP A 202 2.07 -2.93 -2.14
CA TRP A 202 1.36 -3.10 -0.86
C TRP A 202 -0.16 -3.08 -1.06
N TYR A 203 -0.68 -3.99 -1.88
CA TYR A 203 -2.07 -3.97 -2.34
C TYR A 203 -3.09 -4.02 -1.20
N HIS A 204 -2.80 -4.77 -0.12
CA HIS A 204 -3.68 -4.81 1.04
C HIS A 204 -3.76 -3.44 1.75
N LYS A 205 -2.63 -2.75 1.93
CA LYS A 205 -2.62 -1.40 2.53
C LYS A 205 -3.32 -0.39 1.63
N ALA A 206 -3.12 -0.47 0.32
CA ALA A 206 -3.82 0.39 -0.64
C ALA A 206 -5.34 0.26 -0.53
N GLU A 207 -5.86 -0.96 -0.41
CA GLU A 207 -7.29 -1.22 -0.19
C GLU A 207 -7.80 -0.62 1.13
N VAL A 208 -7.02 -0.75 2.22
CA VAL A 208 -7.36 -0.15 3.52
C VAL A 208 -7.41 1.37 3.42
N PHE A 209 -6.42 2.01 2.81
CA PHE A 209 -6.42 3.48 2.63
C PHE A 209 -7.62 3.96 1.79
N CYS A 210 -7.95 3.25 0.71
CA CYS A 210 -9.14 3.58 -0.07
C CYS A 210 -10.42 3.44 0.74
N THR A 211 -10.54 2.39 1.55
CA THR A 211 -11.73 2.12 2.37
C THR A 211 -11.90 3.17 3.46
N LEU A 212 -10.83 3.50 4.20
CA LEU A 212 -10.83 4.59 5.18
C LEU A 212 -11.16 5.94 4.54
N GLY A 213 -10.65 6.20 3.34
CA GLY A 213 -10.98 7.40 2.57
C GLY A 213 -12.47 7.49 2.24
N MET A 214 -13.10 6.37 1.86
CA MET A 214 -14.54 6.32 1.58
C MET A 214 -15.42 6.40 2.83
N GLU A 215 -15.03 5.76 3.93
CA GLU A 215 -15.73 5.85 5.22
C GLU A 215 -15.73 7.27 5.80
N SER A 216 -14.81 8.11 5.34
CA SER A 216 -14.73 9.51 5.74
C SER A 216 -15.61 10.43 4.89
N LEU A 217 -16.28 9.90 3.85
CA LEU A 217 -17.16 10.65 2.94
C LEU A 217 -18.63 10.45 3.31
N GLU A 218 -19.46 11.46 3.02
CA GLU A 218 -20.91 11.31 3.14
C GLU A 218 -21.47 10.37 2.06
N GLU A 219 -22.55 9.67 2.39
CA GLU A 219 -23.24 8.84 1.40
C GLU A 219 -23.78 9.72 0.27
N GLY A 220 -23.40 9.39 -0.96
CA GLY A 220 -23.84 10.15 -2.14
C GLY A 220 -22.83 11.16 -2.66
N THR A 221 -21.69 11.39 -2.00
CA THR A 221 -20.62 12.24 -2.58
C THR A 221 -20.25 11.71 -3.97
N LYS A 222 -20.34 12.59 -4.97
CA LYS A 222 -19.90 12.36 -6.34
C LYS A 222 -18.66 13.22 -6.59
N GLY A 223 -17.81 12.77 -7.52
CA GLY A 223 -16.63 13.53 -7.89
C GLY A 223 -15.44 12.65 -8.25
N GLN A 224 -14.52 13.25 -9.01
CA GLN A 224 -13.34 12.58 -9.54
C GLN A 224 -12.44 12.00 -8.44
N GLY A 225 -12.33 12.67 -7.28
CA GLY A 225 -11.55 12.17 -6.14
C GLY A 225 -12.09 10.86 -5.55
N VAL A 226 -13.42 10.72 -5.49
CA VAL A 226 -14.11 9.51 -5.02
C VAL A 226 -13.97 8.38 -6.03
N ALA A 227 -14.16 8.69 -7.32
CA ALA A 227 -13.93 7.74 -8.40
C ALA A 227 -12.49 7.20 -8.40
N LYS A 228 -11.49 8.07 -8.18
CA LYS A 228 -10.08 7.68 -8.04
C LYS A 228 -9.85 6.69 -6.89
N LEU A 229 -10.55 6.82 -5.75
CA LEU A 229 -10.47 5.86 -4.65
C LEU A 229 -11.07 4.50 -5.01
N TYR A 230 -12.27 4.48 -5.59
CA TYR A 230 -12.90 3.24 -6.06
C TYR A 230 -12.03 2.50 -7.06
N PHE A 231 -11.52 3.23 -8.05
CA PHE A 231 -10.63 2.69 -9.07
C PHE A 231 -9.34 2.11 -8.47
N LYS A 232 -8.67 2.83 -7.57
CA LYS A 232 -7.46 2.31 -6.88
C LYS A 232 -7.75 1.08 -6.02
N ARG A 233 -8.91 1.04 -5.33
CA ARG A 233 -9.34 -0.14 -4.56
C ARG A 233 -9.62 -1.33 -5.46
N GLY A 234 -10.33 -1.12 -6.57
CA GLY A 234 -10.60 -2.16 -7.57
C GLY A 234 -9.31 -2.72 -8.17
N LYS A 235 -8.35 -1.85 -8.51
CA LYS A 235 -7.01 -2.25 -8.97
C LYS A 235 -6.25 -3.07 -7.92
N ALA A 236 -6.25 -2.62 -6.65
CA ALA A 236 -5.62 -3.36 -5.56
C ALA A 236 -6.24 -4.75 -5.37
N ARG A 237 -7.58 -4.85 -5.38
CA ARG A 237 -8.33 -6.12 -5.25
C ARG A 237 -8.07 -7.06 -6.43
N ARG A 238 -8.01 -6.53 -7.65
CA ARG A 238 -7.63 -7.31 -8.84
C ARG A 238 -6.24 -7.93 -8.67
N LEU A 239 -5.26 -7.14 -8.24
CA LEU A 239 -3.88 -7.60 -8.02
C LEU A 239 -3.77 -8.62 -6.88
N ARG A 240 -4.71 -8.61 -5.92
CA ARG A 240 -4.83 -9.63 -4.86
C ARG A 240 -5.60 -10.90 -5.27
N GLY A 241 -6.22 -10.92 -6.45
CA GLY A 241 -7.05 -12.03 -6.91
C GLY A 241 -8.51 -11.99 -6.44
N CYS A 242 -8.95 -10.89 -5.84
CA CYS A 242 -10.35 -10.68 -5.41
C CYS A 242 -11.15 -10.08 -6.57
N TYR A 243 -11.46 -10.90 -7.59
CA TYR A 243 -11.96 -10.40 -8.87
C TYR A 243 -13.39 -9.84 -8.83
N ASP A 244 -14.29 -10.47 -8.08
CA ASP A 244 -15.70 -10.05 -8.04
C ASP A 244 -15.86 -8.70 -7.34
N THR A 245 -15.17 -8.52 -6.21
CA THR A 245 -15.16 -7.23 -5.50
C THR A 245 -14.37 -6.16 -6.25
N ALA A 246 -13.33 -6.54 -7.02
CA ALA A 246 -12.65 -5.62 -7.92
C ALA A 246 -13.57 -5.10 -9.02
N LYS A 247 -14.41 -5.96 -9.61
CA LYS A 247 -15.38 -5.58 -10.64
C LYS A 247 -16.36 -4.53 -10.10
N GLY A 248 -16.97 -4.80 -8.95
CA GLY A 248 -17.92 -3.87 -8.33
C GLY A 248 -17.31 -2.52 -7.96
N ASP A 249 -16.02 -2.47 -7.60
CA ASP A 249 -15.32 -1.20 -7.38
C ASP A 249 -15.07 -0.41 -8.67
N LEU A 250 -14.72 -1.08 -9.77
CA LEU A 250 -14.51 -0.42 -11.06
C LEU A 250 -15.84 0.11 -11.65
N GLU A 251 -16.94 -0.63 -11.49
CA GLU A 251 -18.28 -0.18 -11.89
C GLU A 251 -18.69 1.09 -11.13
N LYS A 252 -18.49 1.10 -9.80
CA LYS A 252 -18.71 2.29 -8.98
C LYS A 252 -17.79 3.46 -9.36
N ALA A 253 -16.56 3.19 -9.78
CA ALA A 253 -15.67 4.24 -10.26
C ALA A 253 -16.21 4.93 -11.52
N MET A 254 -16.75 4.17 -12.48
CA MET A 254 -17.39 4.72 -13.69
C MET A 254 -18.64 5.53 -13.35
N GLU A 255 -19.50 4.98 -12.50
CA GLU A 255 -20.73 5.65 -12.03
C GLU A 255 -20.40 7.02 -11.39
N LYS A 256 -19.37 7.07 -10.54
CA LYS A 256 -18.97 8.30 -9.85
C LYS A 256 -18.31 9.35 -10.75
N LEU A 257 -17.82 8.97 -11.93
CA LEU A 257 -17.36 9.92 -12.96
C LEU A 257 -18.51 10.49 -13.78
N GLY A 258 -19.75 9.96 -13.63
CA GLY A 258 -20.88 10.35 -14.47
C GLY A 258 -20.75 9.87 -15.92
N GLY A 259 -19.94 8.82 -16.15
CA GLY A 259 -19.87 8.19 -17.47
C GLY A 259 -21.04 7.23 -17.65
N ASP A 260 -21.91 7.50 -18.61
CA ASP A 260 -22.82 6.48 -19.13
C ASP A 260 -22.00 5.39 -19.83
N ILE A 261 -22.14 4.15 -19.37
CA ILE A 261 -21.42 2.99 -19.89
C ILE A 261 -21.84 2.70 -21.35
N GLU A 262 -22.96 3.26 -21.80
CA GLU A 262 -23.59 2.96 -23.09
C GLU A 262 -23.18 3.91 -24.24
N ASN A 263 -22.41 4.97 -23.96
CA ASN A 263 -21.92 5.85 -25.02
C ASN A 263 -20.68 5.22 -25.67
N ASP A 264 -20.88 4.63 -26.85
CA ASP A 264 -19.86 3.92 -27.63
C ASP A 264 -18.90 4.85 -28.41
N ASP A 265 -19.09 6.16 -28.35
CA ASP A 265 -18.20 7.12 -29.02
C ASP A 265 -16.86 7.26 -28.25
N ASP A 266 -15.87 6.49 -28.69
CA ASP A 266 -14.52 6.40 -28.08
C ASP A 266 -13.76 7.74 -28.01
N ASP A 267 -14.14 8.72 -28.84
CA ASP A 267 -13.52 10.04 -28.90
C ASP A 267 -13.93 10.95 -27.73
N GLU A 268 -15.08 10.72 -27.09
CA GLU A 268 -15.57 11.56 -25.98
C GLU A 268 -15.15 11.07 -24.59
N LYS A 269 -14.55 9.87 -24.50
CA LYS A 269 -14.18 9.28 -23.20
C LYS A 269 -13.02 10.02 -22.54
N SER A 270 -13.21 10.37 -21.26
CA SER A 270 -12.17 10.99 -20.44
C SER A 270 -10.96 10.06 -20.25
N PRO A 271 -9.74 10.59 -20.00
CA PRO A 271 -8.57 9.75 -19.77
C PRO A 271 -8.74 8.83 -18.55
N GLU A 272 -9.54 9.22 -17.56
CA GLU A 272 -9.92 8.37 -16.43
C GLU A 272 -10.83 7.21 -16.83
N GLN A 273 -11.85 7.46 -17.67
CA GLN A 273 -12.73 6.41 -18.18
C GLN A 273 -11.93 5.38 -18.97
N LYS A 274 -11.05 5.84 -19.87
CA LYS A 274 -10.12 4.98 -20.64
C LYS A 274 -9.21 4.16 -19.71
N SER A 275 -8.76 4.74 -18.60
CA SER A 275 -7.96 4.04 -17.59
C SER A 275 -8.75 2.95 -16.85
N ILE A 276 -10.03 3.21 -16.54
CA ILE A 276 -10.92 2.24 -15.89
C ILE A 276 -11.26 1.09 -16.85
N GLU A 277 -11.60 1.39 -18.10
CA GLU A 277 -11.83 0.38 -19.16
C GLU A 277 -10.61 -0.53 -19.34
N LYS A 278 -9.40 0.05 -19.37
CA LYS A 278 -8.15 -0.73 -19.42
C LYS A 278 -8.04 -1.68 -18.23
N GLU A 279 -8.36 -1.24 -17.01
CA GLU A 279 -8.36 -2.11 -15.83
C GLU A 279 -9.45 -3.19 -15.90
N PHE A 280 -10.64 -2.93 -16.48
CA PHE A 280 -11.64 -3.96 -16.76
C PHE A 280 -11.11 -5.04 -17.72
N GLN A 281 -10.39 -4.64 -18.78
CA GLN A 281 -9.76 -5.60 -19.69
C GLN A 281 -8.71 -6.46 -18.97
N LEU A 282 -7.89 -5.85 -18.11
CA LEU A 282 -6.92 -6.58 -17.28
C LEU A 282 -7.62 -7.53 -16.30
N LEU A 283 -8.74 -7.12 -15.73
CA LEU A 283 -9.56 -7.95 -14.85
C LEU A 283 -10.12 -9.16 -15.60
N ALA A 284 -10.69 -8.97 -16.79
CA ALA A 284 -11.23 -10.04 -17.61
C ALA A 284 -10.15 -11.09 -17.96
N ARG A 285 -8.94 -10.64 -18.31
CA ARG A 285 -7.79 -11.52 -18.53
C ARG A 285 -7.42 -12.30 -17.28
N ALA A 286 -7.31 -11.64 -16.14
CA ALA A 286 -6.97 -12.27 -14.85
C ALA A 286 -8.02 -13.32 -14.43
N VAL A 287 -9.32 -13.05 -14.62
CA VAL A 287 -10.41 -14.00 -14.34
C VAL A 287 -10.31 -15.23 -15.25
N ALA A 288 -10.04 -15.03 -16.55
CA ALA A 288 -9.88 -16.14 -17.49
C ALA A 288 -8.68 -17.02 -17.15
N GLU A 289 -7.55 -16.41 -16.75
CA GLU A 289 -6.36 -17.13 -16.29
C GLU A 289 -6.61 -17.87 -14.96
N GLY A 290 -7.28 -17.22 -14.00
CA GLY A 290 -7.68 -17.84 -12.74
C GLY A 290 -8.55 -19.08 -12.96
N LYS A 291 -9.53 -19.02 -13.88
CA LYS A 291 -10.36 -20.17 -14.28
C LYS A 291 -9.53 -21.29 -14.92
N LYS A 292 -8.58 -20.97 -15.82
CA LYS A 292 -7.67 -21.96 -16.43
C LYS A 292 -6.80 -22.64 -15.38
N ASN A 293 -6.24 -21.88 -14.44
CA ASN A 293 -5.42 -22.40 -13.35
C ASN A 293 -6.22 -23.31 -12.42
N LYS A 294 -7.43 -22.91 -12.01
CA LYS A 294 -8.34 -23.74 -11.21
C LYS A 294 -8.64 -25.08 -11.89
N LYS A 295 -8.93 -25.07 -13.20
CA LYS A 295 -9.14 -26.32 -13.96
C LYS A 295 -7.87 -27.18 -14.01
N ARG A 296 -6.69 -26.57 -14.14
CA ARG A 296 -5.41 -27.29 -14.16
C ARG A 296 -5.10 -27.94 -12.80
N THR A 297 -5.28 -27.20 -11.70
CA THR A 297 -5.06 -27.73 -10.35
C THR A 297 -6.07 -28.82 -10.00
N GLN A 298 -7.34 -28.65 -10.36
CA GLN A 298 -8.37 -29.69 -10.18
C GLN A 298 -8.01 -30.99 -10.93
N ARG A 299 -7.57 -30.90 -12.19
CA ARG A 299 -7.12 -32.07 -12.96
C ARG A 299 -5.88 -32.72 -12.36
N ALA A 300 -4.93 -31.93 -11.86
CA ALA A 300 -3.75 -32.46 -11.18
C ALA A 300 -4.13 -33.19 -9.89
N MET A 301 -5.02 -32.60 -9.09
CA MET A 301 -5.52 -33.18 -7.85
C MET A 301 -6.31 -34.48 -8.10
N GLN A 302 -7.17 -34.50 -9.13
CA GLN A 302 -7.91 -35.69 -9.54
C GLN A 302 -7.00 -36.83 -9.97
N LYS A 303 -5.87 -36.54 -10.63
CA LYS A 303 -4.88 -37.55 -10.98
C LYS A 303 -4.17 -38.12 -9.75
N VAL A 304 -3.82 -37.28 -8.78
CA VAL A 304 -3.14 -37.73 -7.55
C VAL A 304 -4.08 -38.58 -6.69
N LEU A 305 -5.33 -38.13 -6.48
CA LEU A 305 -6.30 -38.83 -5.65
C LEU A 305 -6.91 -40.05 -6.36
N GLY A 306 -7.19 -39.95 -7.66
CA GLY A 306 -7.83 -41.00 -8.45
C GLY A 306 -6.89 -42.14 -8.86
N SER A 307 -5.57 -42.00 -8.69
CA SER A 307 -4.62 -43.08 -9.01
C SER A 307 -4.50 -44.14 -7.91
N GLN A 308 -5.17 -43.98 -6.77
CA GLN A 308 -5.09 -44.94 -5.66
C GLN A 308 -6.22 -45.99 -5.62
N SER A 309 -7.30 -45.82 -6.39
CA SER A 309 -8.48 -46.68 -6.31
C SER A 309 -8.61 -47.72 -7.44
N SER A 310 -7.54 -48.01 -8.18
CA SER A 310 -7.60 -48.99 -9.28
C SER A 310 -6.50 -50.07 -9.25
N GLN A 311 -5.83 -50.28 -8.11
CA GLN A 311 -4.82 -51.35 -8.00
C GLN A 311 -5.29 -52.66 -7.35
N ASP A 312 -6.43 -52.70 -6.66
CA ASP A 312 -6.95 -53.95 -6.06
C ASP A 312 -8.23 -54.41 -6.75
N GLY A 313 -8.05 -55.07 -7.91
CA GLY A 313 -9.13 -55.59 -8.74
C GLY A 313 -8.66 -56.60 -9.79
N ASN A 314 -7.75 -57.48 -9.40
CA ASN A 314 -7.48 -58.83 -9.91
C ASN A 314 -8.36 -59.29 -11.11
N ASN A 315 -7.81 -59.40 -12.34
CA ASN A 315 -8.03 -60.61 -13.15
C ASN A 315 -6.99 -60.80 -14.27
N MET A 316 -6.59 -62.05 -14.39
CA MET A 316 -5.58 -62.64 -15.26
C MET A 316 -5.84 -62.43 -16.77
N ASN A 317 -4.76 -62.23 -17.52
CA ASN A 317 -4.53 -63.07 -18.69
C ASN A 317 -3.02 -63.24 -18.94
N PRO A 318 -2.49 -64.48 -18.90
CA PRO A 318 -1.11 -64.76 -19.30
C PRO A 318 -1.04 -64.92 -20.82
N SER A 319 0.16 -64.72 -21.36
CA SER A 319 0.55 -65.10 -22.74
C SER A 319 0.23 -64.09 -23.83
N LYS A 320 1.12 -63.11 -24.01
CA LYS A 320 1.71 -62.87 -25.34
C LYS A 320 3.07 -62.19 -25.22
N GLU A 321 4.06 -63.05 -25.22
CA GLU A 321 5.40 -62.88 -25.74
C GLU A 321 5.38 -62.04 -27.03
N GLU A 322 6.03 -60.87 -27.04
CA GLU A 322 6.79 -60.39 -28.20
C GLU A 322 7.65 -59.15 -27.89
N SER A 323 8.96 -59.38 -28.01
CA SER A 323 9.96 -58.50 -28.63
C SER A 323 10.26 -57.13 -28.01
N LEU A 324 11.27 -57.16 -27.15
CA LEU A 324 12.32 -56.15 -27.01
C LEU A 324 12.64 -55.40 -28.32
N LYS A 325 12.57 -54.06 -28.30
CA LYS A 325 13.55 -53.19 -28.96
C LYS A 325 13.86 -52.00 -28.07
N GLU A 326 15.00 -52.10 -27.41
CA GLU A 326 15.73 -50.98 -26.82
C GLU A 326 16.06 -49.96 -27.90
N THR A 327 15.69 -48.70 -27.68
CA THR A 327 16.39 -47.57 -28.29
C THR A 327 16.76 -46.59 -27.19
N ASN A 328 18.01 -46.70 -26.75
CA ASN A 328 18.74 -45.69 -26.01
C ASN A 328 18.60 -44.33 -26.71
N SER A 329 18.09 -43.32 -25.99
CA SER A 329 18.15 -41.93 -26.44
C SER A 329 18.53 -41.04 -25.26
N THR A 330 19.80 -40.67 -25.30
CA THR A 330 20.52 -39.71 -24.45
C THR A 330 19.82 -38.35 -24.39
N PRO A 331 19.81 -37.65 -23.24
CA PRO A 331 19.27 -36.29 -23.16
C PRO A 331 20.21 -35.27 -23.82
N PRO A 332 19.70 -34.27 -24.58
CA PRO A 332 20.52 -33.26 -25.20
C PRO A 332 20.99 -32.20 -24.21
N SER A 333 22.28 -31.87 -24.33
CA SER A 333 22.99 -30.79 -23.65
C SER A 333 22.39 -29.41 -23.92
N THR A 334 22.29 -28.61 -22.85
CA THR A 334 21.97 -27.18 -22.87
C THR A 334 23.05 -26.35 -23.60
N PRO A 335 22.70 -25.40 -24.48
CA PRO A 335 23.66 -24.44 -25.00
C PRO A 335 23.87 -23.25 -24.03
N LYS A 336 25.15 -22.89 -23.84
CA LYS A 336 25.63 -21.66 -23.19
C LYS A 336 25.07 -20.42 -23.89
N THR A 337 24.44 -19.52 -23.14
CA THR A 337 24.10 -18.17 -23.60
C THR A 337 25.10 -17.17 -23.07
N THR A 338 25.83 -16.55 -24.00
CA THR A 338 26.80 -15.47 -23.82
C THR A 338 26.08 -14.18 -23.38
N ILE A 339 26.56 -13.56 -22.31
CA ILE A 339 26.07 -12.26 -21.80
C ILE A 339 26.83 -11.15 -22.53
N SER A 340 26.09 -10.27 -23.22
CA SER A 340 26.61 -9.04 -23.82
C SER A 340 25.87 -7.84 -23.22
N SER A 341 26.59 -7.00 -22.49
CA SER A 341 26.14 -5.66 -22.03
C SER A 341 25.99 -4.71 -23.23
N PRO A 342 25.12 -3.68 -23.13
CA PRO A 342 25.72 -2.35 -23.11
C PRO A 342 25.05 -1.32 -22.19
N SER A 343 25.94 -0.43 -21.76
CA SER A 343 25.79 0.85 -21.05
C SER A 343 25.16 1.94 -21.91
N SER A 344 24.31 2.79 -21.32
CA SER A 344 24.39 4.26 -21.41
C SER A 344 23.23 4.97 -20.67
N LEU A 345 23.57 5.83 -19.72
CA LEU A 345 22.72 6.84 -19.07
C LEU A 345 22.69 8.13 -19.92
N PRO A 346 21.58 8.88 -19.95
CA PRO A 346 21.62 10.32 -20.12
C PRO A 346 21.25 11.04 -18.81
N LYS A 347 22.06 12.06 -18.51
CA LYS A 347 21.83 13.12 -17.53
C LYS A 347 20.95 14.20 -18.17
N SER A 348 19.95 14.71 -17.45
CA SER A 348 19.49 16.10 -17.59
C SER A 348 18.68 16.49 -16.35
N ASN A 349 19.18 17.49 -15.63
CA ASN A 349 18.51 18.22 -14.57
C ASN A 349 17.80 19.40 -15.20
N ASP A 350 16.49 19.50 -15.04
CA ASP A 350 15.74 20.75 -15.06
C ASP A 350 14.63 20.63 -14.02
N ILE A 351 14.62 21.54 -13.04
CA ILE A 351 13.63 21.62 -11.96
C ILE A 351 12.64 22.73 -12.34
N PRO A 352 11.35 22.44 -12.59
CA PRO A 352 10.33 23.46 -12.74
C PRO A 352 9.78 23.88 -11.38
N THR A 353 9.64 25.19 -11.19
CA THR A 353 8.89 25.83 -10.11
C THR A 353 7.39 25.49 -10.17
N PRO A 354 6.70 25.25 -9.04
CA PRO A 354 5.28 24.84 -9.04
C PRO A 354 4.33 26.04 -9.22
N SER A 355 3.39 25.90 -10.15
CA SER A 355 2.21 26.77 -10.33
C SER A 355 0.96 26.07 -9.77
N ASP A 356 -0.04 26.86 -9.34
CA ASP A 356 -1.25 26.44 -8.61
C ASP A 356 -2.28 25.57 -9.38
N ASP A 357 -1.90 24.94 -10.51
CA ASP A 357 -2.79 24.15 -11.39
C ASP A 357 -2.73 22.61 -11.18
N ASP A 358 -2.24 22.17 -10.02
CA ASP A 358 -1.93 20.76 -9.70
C ASP A 358 -3.14 19.79 -9.58
N ILE A 359 -4.33 20.20 -10.03
CA ILE A 359 -5.55 19.37 -10.05
C ILE A 359 -5.63 18.50 -11.32
N ASN A 360 -4.90 18.86 -12.39
CA ASN A 360 -4.97 18.20 -13.71
C ASN A 360 -3.75 17.35 -14.08
N THR A 361 -3.02 16.81 -13.11
CA THR A 361 -1.94 15.86 -13.41
C THR A 361 -2.52 14.55 -13.95
N PRO A 362 -2.08 14.04 -15.13
CA PRO A 362 -2.58 12.79 -15.69
C PRO A 362 -2.38 11.62 -14.71
N LEU A 363 -3.41 10.78 -14.60
CA LEU A 363 -3.57 9.77 -13.54
C LEU A 363 -2.41 8.76 -13.44
N TYR A 364 -1.58 8.59 -14.49
CA TYR A 364 -0.45 7.65 -14.50
C TYR A 364 0.70 8.07 -15.43
N HIS A 365 1.94 7.95 -14.94
CA HIS A 365 3.13 7.75 -15.77
C HIS A 365 3.41 6.24 -15.91
N GLU A 366 3.03 5.64 -17.04
CA GLU A 366 3.40 4.26 -17.36
C GLU A 366 4.86 4.17 -17.81
N LYS A 367 5.68 3.41 -17.07
CA LYS A 367 6.97 2.96 -17.59
C LYS A 367 6.71 1.83 -18.60
N PRO A 368 7.24 1.91 -19.83
CA PRO A 368 6.97 0.90 -20.85
C PRO A 368 7.55 -0.46 -20.45
N SER A 369 6.68 -1.45 -20.28
CA SER A 369 7.07 -2.83 -19.99
C SER A 369 7.30 -3.59 -21.30
N ARG A 370 8.54 -4.00 -21.55
CA ARG A 370 8.96 -4.78 -22.72
C ARG A 370 8.45 -6.22 -22.58
N THR A 371 7.49 -6.64 -23.42
CA THR A 371 7.02 -8.03 -23.47
C THR A 371 7.18 -8.60 -24.88
N HIS A 372 7.96 -9.67 -25.00
CA HIS A 372 8.00 -10.52 -26.18
C HIS A 372 7.01 -11.67 -25.96
N SER A 373 5.98 -11.80 -26.81
CA SER A 373 5.05 -12.93 -26.78
C SER A 373 4.83 -13.47 -28.18
N THR A 374 5.26 -14.72 -28.41
CA THR A 374 5.05 -15.47 -29.65
C THR A 374 3.76 -16.27 -29.57
N ILE A 375 2.80 -15.95 -30.43
CA ILE A 375 1.49 -16.59 -30.57
C ILE A 375 1.62 -17.91 -31.36
N ARG A 376 1.06 -19.01 -30.86
CA ARG A 376 0.74 -20.21 -31.65
C ARG A 376 -0.75 -20.53 -31.55
N LYS A 377 -1.39 -20.79 -32.70
CA LYS A 377 -2.80 -21.17 -32.83
C LYS A 377 -3.05 -22.61 -32.33
N ARG A 378 -4.22 -22.86 -31.73
CA ARG A 378 -4.66 -24.18 -31.26
C ARG A 378 -5.98 -24.58 -31.93
N PRO A 379 -6.20 -25.87 -32.26
CA PRO A 379 -7.44 -26.34 -32.90
C PRO A 379 -8.58 -26.55 -31.90
N GLU A 380 -9.79 -26.60 -32.46
CA GLU A 380 -11.10 -26.62 -31.78
C GLU A 380 -11.31 -27.84 -30.86
N GLY A 381 -12.06 -27.61 -29.78
CA GLY A 381 -12.35 -28.60 -28.73
C GLY A 381 -13.84 -28.93 -28.60
N PRO A 382 -14.16 -30.04 -27.90
CA PRO A 382 -15.47 -30.70 -27.89
C PRO A 382 -16.56 -29.97 -27.07
N PRO A 383 -17.86 -30.35 -27.22
CA PRO A 383 -19.01 -29.58 -26.74
C PRO A 383 -19.14 -29.54 -25.20
N PRO A 384 -19.95 -28.60 -24.65
CA PRO A 384 -19.97 -28.29 -23.23
C PRO A 384 -20.72 -29.34 -22.40
N TYR A 385 -20.22 -29.62 -21.20
CA TYR A 385 -20.93 -30.40 -20.17
C TYR A 385 -21.68 -29.49 -19.20
N GLU A 386 -22.79 -30.04 -18.67
CA GLU A 386 -23.70 -29.42 -17.70
C GLU A 386 -23.02 -28.89 -16.43
N LYS A 387 -23.52 -27.73 -16.01
CA LYS A 387 -23.14 -27.01 -14.79
C LYS A 387 -23.51 -27.83 -13.55
N LEU A 388 -22.52 -28.23 -12.75
CA LEU A 388 -22.72 -28.46 -11.32
C LEU A 388 -22.50 -27.14 -10.59
N GLU A 389 -23.58 -26.58 -10.07
CA GLU A 389 -23.53 -25.44 -9.16
C GLU A 389 -23.20 -25.96 -7.75
N LEU A 390 -22.04 -25.54 -7.25
CA LEU A 390 -21.61 -25.74 -5.87
C LEU A 390 -21.44 -24.36 -5.27
N ASP A 391 -22.42 -23.98 -4.47
CA ASP A 391 -22.58 -22.67 -3.86
C ASP A 391 -21.76 -22.57 -2.57
N VAL A 392 -20.43 -22.40 -2.71
CA VAL A 392 -19.58 -21.91 -1.60
C VAL A 392 -18.36 -21.19 -2.19
N ASP A 393 -18.43 -19.86 -2.33
CA ASP A 393 -17.30 -19.00 -2.69
C ASP A 393 -16.36 -18.76 -1.49
N LEU A 394 -15.63 -19.81 -1.09
CA LEU A 394 -14.45 -19.65 -0.24
C LEU A 394 -13.27 -19.20 -1.11
N SER A 395 -12.72 -18.02 -0.81
CA SER A 395 -11.50 -17.53 -1.44
C SER A 395 -10.35 -18.53 -1.25
N TYR A 396 -9.40 -18.58 -2.19
CA TYR A 396 -8.21 -19.45 -2.10
C TYR A 396 -7.46 -19.26 -0.77
N TRP A 397 -7.50 -18.05 -0.21
CA TRP A 397 -6.93 -17.74 1.10
C TRP A 397 -7.72 -18.35 2.25
N GLN A 398 -9.05 -18.34 2.21
CA GLN A 398 -9.89 -19.02 3.20
C GLN A 398 -9.75 -20.55 3.10
N MET A 399 -9.63 -21.09 1.89
CA MET A 399 -9.30 -22.51 1.71
C MET A 399 -7.92 -22.85 2.27
N TYR A 400 -6.91 -22.01 1.99
CA TYR A 400 -5.56 -22.18 2.53
C TYR A 400 -5.53 -22.06 4.06
N ARG A 401 -6.26 -21.11 4.65
CA ARG A 401 -6.44 -21.00 6.11
C ARG A 401 -7.13 -22.22 6.71
N LEU A 402 -8.18 -22.74 6.06
CA LEU A 402 -8.88 -23.95 6.51
C LEU A 402 -7.99 -25.19 6.43
N VAL A 403 -7.21 -25.33 5.36
CA VAL A 403 -6.24 -26.43 5.21
C VAL A 403 -5.12 -26.31 6.23
N ILE A 404 -4.53 -25.13 6.43
CA ILE A 404 -3.51 -24.90 7.47
C ILE A 404 -4.09 -25.14 8.86
N ALA A 405 -5.30 -24.67 9.17
CA ALA A 405 -5.92 -24.89 10.46
C ALA A 405 -6.13 -26.39 10.73
N ARG A 406 -6.55 -27.16 9.73
CA ARG A 406 -6.71 -28.63 9.85
C ARG A 406 -5.37 -29.36 9.95
N VAL A 407 -4.35 -28.91 9.23
CA VAL A 407 -2.99 -29.49 9.32
C VAL A 407 -2.35 -29.15 10.67
N ALA A 408 -2.50 -27.92 11.15
CA ALA A 408 -2.03 -27.49 12.47
C ALA A 408 -2.77 -28.23 13.59
N GLN A 409 -4.09 -28.42 13.48
CA GLN A 409 -4.86 -29.23 14.42
C GLN A 409 -4.39 -30.68 14.43
N ARG A 410 -4.20 -31.30 13.26
CA ARG A 410 -3.64 -32.66 13.15
C ARG A 410 -2.23 -32.77 13.73
N LEU A 411 -1.38 -31.76 13.55
CA LEU A 411 -0.04 -31.73 14.15
C LEU A 411 -0.10 -31.57 15.67
N LEU A 412 -1.02 -30.73 16.18
CA LEU A 412 -1.27 -30.58 17.62
C LEU A 412 -1.87 -31.84 18.24
N ASP A 413 -2.73 -32.56 17.52
CA ASP A 413 -3.28 -33.84 17.97
C ASP A 413 -2.17 -34.92 18.00
N ILE A 414 -1.25 -34.92 17.02
CA ILE A 414 -0.08 -35.83 17.00
C ILE A 414 0.91 -35.50 18.14
N ILE A 415 1.08 -34.22 18.47
CA ILE A 415 1.99 -33.78 19.54
C ILE A 415 1.31 -33.90 20.93
N GLY A 416 -0.01 -33.81 20.99
CA GLY A 416 -0.80 -33.81 22.22
C GLY A 416 -1.20 -35.18 22.75
N GLU A 417 -0.93 -36.27 22.03
CA GLU A 417 -1.23 -37.65 22.47
C GLU A 417 -0.09 -38.33 23.25
N GLU A 418 1.03 -37.65 23.53
CA GLU A 418 2.19 -38.24 24.24
C GLU A 418 2.52 -37.61 25.62
N GLU A 419 1.53 -37.21 26.41
CA GLU A 419 1.75 -37.00 27.86
C GLU A 419 0.58 -37.57 28.67
N GLY A 420 0.54 -38.91 28.78
CA GLY A 420 -0.59 -39.57 29.43
C GLY A 420 -0.36 -40.97 30.01
N THR A 421 0.87 -41.48 30.12
CA THR A 421 1.20 -42.64 31.00
C THR A 421 2.71 -42.60 31.27
N GLY A 422 3.28 -42.68 32.47
CA GLY A 422 2.77 -42.68 33.82
C GLY A 422 4.00 -42.75 34.73
N PHE A 423 4.09 -41.91 35.75
CA PHE A 423 5.07 -42.11 36.83
C PHE A 423 4.65 -41.34 38.09
N GLY A 424 4.30 -42.08 39.14
CA GLY A 424 4.15 -41.61 40.53
C GLY A 424 2.81 -40.93 40.84
N GLY A 425 2.09 -41.26 41.90
CA GLY A 425 2.33 -42.14 43.01
C GLY A 425 1.16 -42.02 43.99
N VAL A 426 0.71 -43.16 44.50
CA VAL A 426 -0.06 -43.27 45.74
C VAL A 426 0.94 -42.92 46.87
N PRO A 427 0.61 -42.06 47.87
CA PRO A 427 -0.03 -42.63 49.05
C PRO A 427 -1.00 -41.74 49.85
N THR A 428 -1.78 -42.47 50.65
CA THR A 428 -2.27 -42.15 52.00
C THR A 428 -3.45 -41.21 52.17
N THR A 429 -4.60 -41.86 52.33
CA THR A 429 -5.71 -41.50 53.20
C THR A 429 -5.24 -41.17 54.62
N VAL A 430 -5.51 -39.96 55.10
CA VAL A 430 -5.63 -39.65 56.53
C VAL A 430 -6.94 -38.92 56.74
N SER A 431 -7.84 -39.58 57.47
CA SER A 431 -9.05 -39.04 58.04
C SER A 431 -8.74 -38.27 59.32
N THR A 432 -9.37 -37.11 59.50
CA THR A 432 -9.79 -36.46 60.77
C THR A 432 -10.68 -35.29 60.35
N ASP A 433 -12.01 -35.41 60.43
CA ASP A 433 -12.87 -35.15 61.60
C ASP A 433 -12.91 -33.67 62.03
N ASP A 434 -14.10 -33.10 61.86
CA ASP A 434 -14.84 -32.17 62.72
C ASP A 434 -14.13 -30.95 63.35
N ALA A 435 -14.63 -29.75 63.01
CA ALA A 435 -15.07 -28.78 64.02
C ALA A 435 -15.81 -27.57 63.39
N ASP A 436 -17.03 -27.38 63.90
CA ASP A 436 -17.84 -26.17 63.86
C ASP A 436 -17.07 -24.88 64.17
N GLY A 437 -17.53 -23.75 63.62
CA GLY A 437 -17.01 -22.45 64.05
C GLY A 437 -17.59 -21.26 63.30
N ALA A 438 -18.78 -20.84 63.71
CA ALA A 438 -19.44 -19.63 63.27
C ALA A 438 -18.66 -18.33 63.58
N THR A 439 -19.22 -17.24 63.04
CA THR A 439 -19.23 -15.85 63.54
C THR A 439 -18.23 -14.79 63.01
N THR A 440 -18.89 -13.81 62.35
CA THR A 440 -18.79 -12.34 62.52
C THR A 440 -17.78 -11.52 61.72
N ASN A 441 -18.35 -10.74 60.80
CA ASN A 441 -18.43 -9.28 60.82
C ASN A 441 -17.16 -8.50 61.20
N ARG A 442 -16.61 -7.73 60.25
CA ARG A 442 -15.87 -6.51 60.58
C ARG A 442 -16.05 -5.44 59.50
N GLN A 443 -16.88 -4.45 59.81
CA GLN A 443 -16.84 -3.11 59.22
C GLN A 443 -15.48 -2.46 59.53
N LYS A 444 -14.97 -1.68 58.58
CA LYS A 444 -13.95 -0.65 58.83
C LYS A 444 -14.41 0.65 58.16
N GLN A 445 -14.80 1.61 58.98
CA GLN A 445 -14.61 3.04 58.74
C GLN A 445 -13.43 3.45 59.62
N ASP A 446 -12.39 3.97 59.00
CA ASP A 446 -11.93 5.37 59.11
C ASP A 446 -10.79 5.60 58.11
#